data_AF-X1EV97-F1
#
_entry.id   AF-X1EV97-F1
#
_cell.length_a   1.000
_cell.length_b   1.000
_cell.length_c   1.000
_cell.angle_alpha   90.00
_cell.angle_beta   90.00
_cell.angle_gamma   90.00
#
_symmetry.space_group_name_H-M   'P 1'
#
loop_
_entity.id
_entity.type
_entity.pdbx_description
1 polymer ?
#
loop_
_entity_poly.entity_id
_entity_poly.type
_entity_poly.pdbx_seq_one_letter_code
_entity_poly.pdbx_strand_id
1 'polypeptide(L)'
;MNRLHGKDLLSFRRPYLTDIDLEVLWDTSPDSRYGRVKRLLKQGTLFHIRRGLYYLADRQSSAKPHPFELAQYIYSPSYIR
;
A
#
# COMPACT_ATOMS: atom_id res chain seq x y z
N MET A 1 -14.84 15.60 10.49
CA MET A 1 -15.48 14.44 9.83
C MET A 1 -14.85 14.27 8.44
N ASN A 2 -14.26 13.11 8.11
CA ASN A 2 -13.96 12.69 6.74
C ASN A 2 -13.74 11.17 6.73
N ARG A 3 -14.82 10.42 6.50
CA ARG A 3 -14.94 8.95 6.61
C ARG A 3 -14.84 8.23 5.25
N LEU A 4 -14.27 8.88 4.21
CA LEU A 4 -14.42 8.39 2.83
C LEU A 4 -13.30 7.49 2.30
N HIS A 5 -12.13 7.39 2.93
CA HIS A 5 -10.92 7.09 2.15
C HIS A 5 -10.49 5.63 2.08
N GLY A 6 -11.11 4.72 2.85
CA GLY A 6 -10.86 3.29 2.71
C GLY A 6 -11.27 2.77 1.33
N LYS A 7 -12.28 3.40 0.71
CA LYS A 7 -12.86 2.95 -0.57
C LYS A 7 -11.93 3.16 -1.76
N ASP A 8 -11.14 4.25 -1.78
CA ASP A 8 -10.21 4.52 -2.87
C ASP A 8 -9.07 3.50 -2.91
N LEU A 9 -8.64 3.03 -1.73
CA LEU A 9 -7.65 1.96 -1.60
C LEU A 9 -8.18 0.62 -2.12
N LEU A 10 -9.50 0.38 -2.02
CA LEU A 10 -10.13 -0.86 -2.51
C LEU A 10 -10.16 -0.94 -4.04
N SER A 11 -10.11 0.21 -4.73
CA SER A 11 -10.03 0.29 -6.20
C SER A 11 -8.71 -0.26 -6.75
N PHE A 12 -7.65 -0.29 -5.95
CA PHE A 12 -6.35 -0.80 -6.38
C PHE A 12 -6.38 -2.32 -6.56
N ARG A 13 -6.09 -2.81 -7.77
CA ARG A 13 -6.13 -4.26 -8.08
C ARG A 13 -5.10 -5.08 -7.29
N ARG A 14 -4.03 -4.46 -6.79
CA ARG A 14 -2.93 -5.14 -6.08
C ARG A 14 -3.06 -4.93 -4.56
N PRO A 15 -2.67 -5.91 -3.73
CA PRO A 15 -2.73 -5.78 -2.27
C PRO A 15 -1.58 -4.93 -1.70
N TYR A 16 -0.61 -4.55 -2.55
CA TYR A 16 0.54 -3.71 -2.18
C TYR A 16 0.42 -2.33 -2.79
N LEU A 17 0.93 -1.34 -2.05
CA LEU A 17 0.96 0.06 -2.41
C LEU A 17 2.37 0.60 -2.22
N THR A 18 2.88 1.32 -3.22
CA THR A 18 4.14 2.05 -3.14
C THR A 18 3.90 3.54 -2.89
N ASP A 19 4.95 4.28 -2.54
CA ASP A 19 4.84 5.76 -2.40
C ASP A 19 4.33 6.43 -3.69
N ILE A 20 4.67 5.88 -4.86
CA ILE A 20 4.20 6.37 -6.16
C ILE A 20 2.70 6.11 -6.31
N ASP A 21 2.22 4.92 -5.94
CA ASP A 21 0.79 4.62 -5.98
C ASP A 21 -0.01 5.56 -5.07
N LEU A 22 0.54 5.87 -3.89
CA LEU A 22 -0.06 6.80 -2.94
C LEU A 22 -0.03 8.26 -3.42
N GLU A 23 0.99 8.62 -4.19
CA GLU A 23 1.07 9.93 -4.87
C GLU A 23 -0.04 10.08 -5.89
N VAL A 24 -0.19 9.09 -6.78
CA VAL A 24 -1.22 9.06 -7.82
C VAL A 24 -2.62 9.04 -7.22
N LEU A 25 -2.82 8.30 -6.12
CA LEU A 25 -4.14 8.14 -5.51
C LEU A 25 -4.63 9.42 -4.82
N TRP A 26 -3.73 10.20 -4.23
CA TRP A 26 -4.10 11.29 -3.36
C TRP A 26 -3.81 12.68 -3.91
N ASP A 27 -2.99 12.80 -4.97
CA ASP A 27 -2.61 14.07 -5.61
C ASP A 27 -2.30 15.17 -4.58
N THR A 28 -1.58 14.78 -3.52
CA THR A 28 -1.30 15.63 -2.35
C THR A 28 0.19 15.83 -2.17
N SER A 29 0.55 16.99 -1.60
CA SER A 29 1.91 17.29 -1.14
C SER A 29 2.50 16.16 -0.27
N PRO A 30 3.83 15.89 -0.36
CA PRO A 30 4.50 14.82 0.37
C PRO A 30 4.20 14.80 1.88
N ASP A 31 4.16 15.95 2.54
CA ASP A 31 3.92 16.04 4.00
C ASP A 31 2.51 15.59 4.39
N SER A 32 1.52 15.96 3.58
CA SER A 32 0.12 15.56 3.77
C SER A 32 -0.03 14.05 3.57
N ARG A 33 0.66 13.50 2.57
CA ARG A 33 0.74 12.06 2.30
C ARG A 33 1.33 11.30 3.49
N TYR A 34 2.47 11.73 4.03
CA TYR A 34 3.08 11.09 5.20
C TYR A 34 2.17 11.12 6.43
N GLY A 35 1.51 12.25 6.69
CA GLY A 35 0.53 12.37 7.76
C GLY A 35 -0.66 11.40 7.59
N ARG A 36 -1.11 11.21 6.35
CA ARG A 36 -2.19 10.29 6.00
C ARG A 36 -1.76 8.82 6.13
N VAL A 37 -0.59 8.45 5.62
CA VAL A 37 0.00 7.11 5.79
C VAL A 37 0.11 6.75 7.26
N LYS A 38 0.65 7.66 8.09
CA LYS A 38 0.79 7.43 9.54
C LYS A 38 -0.56 7.15 10.23
N ARG A 39 -1.63 7.83 9.79
CA ARG A 39 -2.99 7.57 10.30
C ARG A 39 -3.50 6.19 9.88
N LEU A 40 -3.31 5.81 8.62
CA LEU A 40 -3.76 4.51 8.10
C LEU A 40 -2.99 3.33 8.70
N LEU A 41 -1.69 3.51 8.97
CA LEU A 41 -0.88 2.56 9.74
C LEU A 41 -1.43 2.40 11.16
N LYS A 42 -1.76 3.52 11.84
CA LYS A 42 -2.35 3.49 13.19
C LYS A 42 -3.74 2.84 13.23
N GLN A 43 -4.51 2.98 12.16
CA GLN A 43 -5.84 2.37 12.02
C GLN A 43 -5.79 0.88 11.66
N GLY A 44 -4.63 0.35 11.30
CA GLY A 44 -4.50 -1.05 10.85
C GLY A 44 -5.09 -1.30 9.47
N THR A 45 -5.43 -0.26 8.71
CA THR A 45 -5.85 -0.36 7.30
C THR A 45 -4.65 -0.63 6.39
N LEU A 46 -3.47 -0.13 6.79
CA LEU A 46 -2.22 -0.31 6.07
C LEU A 46 -1.19 -0.96 7.00
N PHE A 47 -0.38 -1.86 6.46
CA PHE A 47 0.76 -2.47 7.13
C PHE A 47 2.05 -2.05 6.44
N HIS A 48 3.07 -1.70 7.22
CA HIS A 48 4.37 -1.33 6.69
C HIS A 48 5.20 -2.58 6.41
N ILE A 49 5.58 -2.80 5.15
CA ILE A 49 6.50 -3.89 4.77
C ILE A 49 7.94 -3.36 4.82
N ARG A 50 8.20 -2.25 4.12
CA ARG A 50 9.48 -1.53 4.13
C ARG A 50 9.25 -0.07 3.71
N ARG A 51 10.28 0.77 3.79
CA ARG A 51 10.19 2.16 3.35
C ARG A 51 9.67 2.24 1.90
N GLY A 52 8.56 2.95 1.71
CA GLY A 52 7.89 3.12 0.42
C GLY A 52 7.14 1.89 -0.10
N LEU A 53 6.91 0.86 0.73
CA LEU A 53 6.10 -0.31 0.39
C LEU A 53 5.18 -0.69 1.55
N TYR A 54 3.90 -0.73 1.23
CA TYR A 54 2.83 -0.94 2.19
C TYR A 54 1.87 -2.03 1.71
N TYR A 55 1.20 -2.69 2.65
CA TYR A 55 0.21 -3.74 2.40
C TYR A 55 -1.17 -3.30 2.89
N LEU A 56 -2.21 -3.56 2.10
CA LEU A 56 -3.58 -3.20 2.44
C LEU A 56 -4.26 -4.32 3.24
N ALA A 57 -4.67 -4.01 4.47
CA ALA A 57 -5.27 -4.97 5.39
C ALA A 57 -6.64 -5.49 4.96
N ASP A 58 -7.46 -4.64 4.35
CA ASP A 58 -8.89 -4.91 4.07
C ASP A 58 -9.11 -5.86 2.88
N ARG A 59 -8.05 -6.17 2.11
CA ARG A 59 -8.09 -7.26 1.12
C ARG A 59 -7.85 -8.62 1.75
N GLN A 60 -8.56 -8.87 2.84
CA GLN A 60 -8.70 -10.18 3.48
C GLN A 60 -9.43 -11.19 2.56
N SER A 61 -8.85 -11.49 1.40
CA SER A 61 -9.09 -12.76 0.73
C SER A 61 -7.87 -13.63 0.99
N SER A 62 -7.93 -14.34 2.12
CA SER A 62 -7.35 -15.64 2.52
C SER A 62 -5.98 -16.15 2.01
N ALA A 63 -5.41 -15.64 0.93
CA ALA A 63 -4.11 -16.05 0.40
C ALA A 63 -3.05 -15.04 0.84
N LYS A 64 -2.08 -15.50 1.65
CA LYS A 64 -0.81 -14.78 1.79
C LYS A 64 -0.28 -14.53 0.39
N PRO A 65 0.08 -13.28 0.05
CA PRO A 65 0.45 -12.99 -1.32
C PRO A 65 1.75 -13.71 -1.67
N HIS A 66 1.87 -14.13 -2.93
CA HIS A 66 2.91 -15.08 -3.32
C HIS A 66 4.30 -14.47 -3.05
N PRO A 67 5.27 -15.22 -2.48
CA PRO A 67 6.60 -14.68 -2.18
C PRO A 67 7.28 -14.00 -3.37
N PHE A 68 7.06 -14.50 -4.58
CA PHE A 68 7.57 -13.91 -5.82
C PHE A 68 6.91 -12.57 -6.20
N GLU A 69 5.64 -12.37 -5.88
CA GLU A 69 5.00 -11.07 -6.06
C GLU A 69 5.58 -10.04 -5.09
N LEU A 70 5.94 -10.44 -3.87
CA LEU A 70 6.66 -9.60 -2.91
C LEU A 70 8.11 -9.35 -3.34
N ALA A 71 8.77 -10.37 -3.90
CA ALA A 71 10.17 -10.30 -4.33
C ALA A 71 10.40 -9.25 -5.42
N GLN A 72 9.46 -9.06 -6.35
CA GLN A 72 9.57 -8.01 -7.38
C GLN A 72 9.65 -6.61 -6.76
N TYR A 73 8.96 -6.39 -5.63
CA TYR A 73 8.97 -5.12 -4.93
C TYR A 73 10.19 -5.05 -4.03
N ILE A 74 10.57 -6.12 -3.34
CA ILE A 74 11.68 -6.11 -2.38
C ILE A 74 13.05 -6.10 -3.07
N TYR A 75 13.20 -6.80 -4.18
CA TYR A 75 14.48 -7.07 -4.83
C TYR A 75 14.37 -6.80 -6.33
N SER A 76 14.95 -5.68 -6.79
CA SER A 76 14.83 -5.20 -8.18
C SER A 76 15.34 -6.15 -9.29
N PRO A 77 16.38 -6.99 -9.09
CA PRO A 77 16.82 -7.94 -10.10
C PRO A 77 16.01 -9.25 -10.16
N SER A 78 14.84 -9.33 -9.52
CA SER A 78 14.01 -10.54 -9.46
C SER A 78 13.27 -10.85 -10.76
N TYR A 79 13.98 -11.09 -11.86
CA TYR A 79 13.43 -11.83 -12.98
C TYR A 79 13.57 -13.32 -12.65
N ILE A 80 12.45 -13.96 -12.35
CA ILE A 80 12.37 -15.43 -12.37
C ILE A 80 12.36 -15.81 -13.84
N ARG A 81 13.44 -16.42 -14.30
CA ARG A 81 13.52 -17.06 -15.60
C ARG A 81 12.95 -18.47 -15.50
#